data_AF-A0A4S8LYR9-F1
#
_entry.id   AF-A0A4S8LYR9-F1
#
_cell.length_a   1.000
_cell.length_b   1.000
_cell.length_c   1.000
_cell.angle_alpha   90.00
_cell.angle_beta   90.00
_cell.angle_gamma   90.00
#
_symmetry.space_group_name_H-M   'P 1'
#
loop_
_entity.id
_entity.type
_entity.pdbx_description
1 polymer ?
#
loop_
_entity_poly.entity_id
_entity_poly.type
_entity_poly.pdbx_seq_one_letter_code
_entity_poly.pdbx_strand_id
1 'polypeptide(L)'
;MYYSISCTFKDHLVDWVLEYLVITEGKARAQTIMDNIDCRIAAMPVFPGLRQFPHGRQFKQWTGDDSKALMKVFVPAVASYLPDEMLKCFTAFLDFCYLVWRPDIDETDLKQIKNALERFHYYREIFRDTGVLIILFSALGGLCSSITESRHITAVKKPWRRSTQYQALSQMLLINQHLDKLATFTSELVYHKLLPLHIYLHRK
;
A
#
# COMPACT_ATOMS: atom_id res chain seq x y z
N MET A 1 6.29 -7.58 0.08
CA MET A 1 6.13 -6.46 1.02
C MET A 1 5.36 -5.28 0.40
N TYR A 2 5.69 -4.81 -0.81
CA TYR A 2 5.01 -3.68 -1.47
C TYR A 2 3.48 -3.77 -1.60
N TYR A 3 2.92 -4.96 -1.87
CA TYR A 3 1.47 -5.16 -2.01
C TYR A 3 0.70 -5.07 -0.67
N SER A 4 1.34 -5.40 0.45
CA SER A 4 0.69 -5.41 1.77
C SER A 4 0.44 -3.98 2.27
N ILE A 5 1.43 -3.10 2.13
CA ILE A 5 1.34 -1.68 2.52
C ILE A 5 0.27 -0.95 1.68
N SER A 6 0.15 -1.31 0.40
CA SER A 6 -0.88 -0.73 -0.47
C SER A 6 -2.31 -1.12 -0.09
N CYS A 7 -2.56 -2.35 0.38
CA CYS A 7 -3.90 -2.72 0.89
C CYS A 7 -4.26 -1.90 2.12
N THR A 8 -3.30 -1.74 3.05
CA THR A 8 -3.56 -1.10 4.34
C THR A 8 -4.02 0.36 4.22
N PHE A 9 -3.56 1.08 3.19
CA PHE A 9 -4.03 2.46 2.96
C PHE A 9 -5.52 2.51 2.60
N LYS A 10 -5.98 1.63 1.72
CA LYS A 10 -7.39 1.59 1.33
C LYS A 10 -8.26 1.03 2.45
N ASP A 11 -7.97 -0.20 2.88
CA ASP A 11 -8.83 -1.02 3.73
C ASP A 11 -8.83 -0.57 5.20
N HIS A 12 -7.95 0.37 5.57
CA HIS A 12 -7.92 0.94 6.92
C HIS A 12 -8.05 2.44 6.86
N LEU A 13 -7.11 3.15 6.25
CA LEU A 13 -7.07 4.60 6.39
C LEU A 13 -8.22 5.32 5.68
N VAL A 14 -8.57 4.94 4.45
CA VAL A 14 -9.72 5.54 3.75
C VAL A 14 -11.03 5.15 4.42
N ASP A 15 -11.15 3.90 4.85
CA ASP A 15 -12.35 3.38 5.52
C ASP A 15 -12.55 4.01 6.91
N TRP A 16 -11.49 4.24 7.68
CA TRP A 16 -11.55 4.93 8.97
C TRP A 16 -11.98 6.38 8.85
N VAL A 17 -11.58 7.10 7.79
CA VAL A 17 -12.10 8.46 7.53
C VAL A 17 -13.60 8.42 7.29
N LEU A 18 -14.06 7.46 6.48
CA LEU A 18 -15.48 7.32 6.20
C LEU A 18 -16.25 6.98 7.48
N GLU A 19 -15.77 6.03 8.28
CA GLU A 19 -16.38 5.67 9.57
C GLU A 19 -16.45 6.86 10.52
N TYR A 20 -15.33 7.59 10.67
CA TYR A 20 -15.29 8.80 11.49
C TYR A 20 -16.34 9.82 11.04
N LEU A 21 -16.39 10.14 9.74
CA LEU A 21 -17.36 11.10 9.21
C LEU A 21 -18.81 10.63 9.39
N VAL A 22 -19.08 9.33 9.29
CA VAL A 22 -20.41 8.77 9.55
C VAL A 22 -20.79 8.93 11.02
N ILE A 23 -19.84 8.75 11.93
CA ILE A 23 -20.06 8.91 13.38
C ILE A 23 -20.31 10.39 13.73
N THR A 24 -19.53 11.32 13.17
CA THR A 24 -19.61 12.74 13.55
C THR A 24 -20.72 13.51 12.85
N GLU A 25 -20.92 13.27 11.55
CA GLU A 25 -21.80 14.08 10.70
C GLU A 25 -23.05 13.30 10.23
N GLY A 26 -23.08 11.99 10.44
CA GLY A 26 -24.12 11.11 9.93
C GLY A 26 -23.92 10.71 8.47
N LYS A 27 -24.54 9.59 8.07
CA LYS A 27 -24.28 8.90 6.80
C LYS A 27 -24.48 9.77 5.54
N ALA A 28 -25.54 10.57 5.49
CA ALA A 28 -25.83 11.41 4.33
C ALA A 28 -24.78 12.52 4.14
N ARG A 29 -24.41 13.18 5.24
CA ARG A 29 -23.42 14.27 5.21
C ARG A 29 -22.01 13.74 4.97
N ALA A 30 -21.67 12.61 5.57
CA ALA A 30 -20.41 11.91 5.33
C ALA A 30 -20.22 11.60 3.83
N GLN A 31 -21.27 11.13 3.14
CA GLN A 31 -21.19 10.89 1.70
C GLN A 31 -20.91 12.18 0.91
N THR A 32 -21.61 13.28 1.24
CA THR A 32 -21.34 14.59 0.61
C THR A 32 -19.92 15.08 0.86
N ILE A 33 -19.37 14.85 2.06
CA ILE A 33 -17.98 15.20 2.39
C ILE A 33 -17.01 14.34 1.56
N MET A 34 -17.27 13.04 1.43
CA MET A 34 -16.44 12.17 0.61
C MET A 34 -16.48 12.55 -0.87
N ASP A 35 -17.64 12.94 -1.39
CA ASP A 35 -17.77 13.44 -2.77
C ASP A 35 -16.98 14.76 -2.95
N ASN A 36 -17.00 15.65 -1.94
CA ASN A 36 -16.16 16.85 -1.93
C ASN A 36 -14.66 16.54 -1.89
N ILE A 37 -14.25 15.53 -1.13
CA ILE A 37 -12.86 15.05 -1.11
C ILE A 37 -12.47 14.53 -2.51
N ASP A 38 -13.35 13.79 -3.17
CA ASP A 38 -13.13 13.31 -4.54
C ASP A 38 -13.00 14.47 -5.54
N CYS A 39 -13.83 15.51 -5.41
CA CYS A 39 -13.71 16.75 -6.19
C CYS A 39 -12.37 17.46 -5.95
N ARG A 40 -11.90 17.55 -4.69
CA ARG A 40 -10.59 18.16 -4.36
C ARG A 40 -9.44 17.38 -4.97
N ILE A 41 -9.50 16.06 -4.93
CA ILE A 41 -8.50 15.18 -5.53
C ILE A 41 -8.49 15.38 -7.07
N ALA A 42 -9.66 15.52 -7.69
CA ALA A 42 -9.77 15.78 -9.13
C ALA A 42 -9.28 17.18 -9.53
N ALA A 43 -9.43 18.17 -8.65
CA ALA A 43 -9.00 19.55 -8.89
C ALA A 43 -7.50 19.79 -8.65
N MET A 44 -6.74 18.76 -8.26
CA MET A 44 -5.30 18.92 -8.00
C MET A 44 -4.55 19.36 -9.26
N PRO A 45 -3.62 20.32 -9.14
CA PRO A 45 -2.87 20.85 -10.28
C PRO A 45 -2.00 19.76 -10.90
N VAL A 46 -1.79 19.87 -12.20
CA VAL A 46 -0.91 18.96 -12.93
C VAL A 46 0.52 19.19 -12.47
N PHE A 47 1.16 18.15 -11.93
CA PHE A 47 2.55 18.22 -11.51
C PHE A 47 3.34 17.02 -12.04
N PRO A 48 4.57 17.21 -12.55
CA PRO A 48 5.40 16.09 -12.99
C PRO A 48 5.61 15.05 -11.89
N GLY A 49 5.26 13.79 -12.16
CA GLY A 49 5.37 12.69 -11.18
C GLY A 49 4.20 12.57 -10.19
N LEU A 50 3.18 13.43 -10.33
CA LEU A 50 1.88 13.27 -9.69
C LEU A 50 0.86 12.73 -10.70
N ARG A 51 0.10 11.72 -10.30
CA ARG A 51 -0.97 11.17 -11.14
C ARG A 51 -2.24 11.97 -10.93
N GLN A 52 -2.95 12.23 -12.02
CA GLN A 52 -4.27 12.85 -11.97
C GLN A 52 -5.37 11.83 -11.71
N PHE A 53 -6.40 12.29 -11.01
CA PHE A 53 -7.55 11.49 -10.61
C PHE A 53 -8.85 12.24 -10.94
N PRO A 54 -9.25 12.31 -12.23
CA PRO A 54 -10.39 13.12 -12.67
C PRO A 54 -11.72 12.71 -12.03
N HIS A 55 -11.83 11.49 -11.52
CA HIS A 55 -12.99 10.96 -10.80
C HIS A 55 -12.69 10.68 -9.31
N GLY A 56 -11.66 11.32 -8.74
CA GLY A 56 -11.25 11.12 -7.36
C GLY A 56 -10.80 9.67 -7.09
N ARG A 57 -11.27 9.12 -5.98
CA ARG A 57 -10.93 7.75 -5.50
C ARG A 57 -11.81 6.65 -6.09
N GLN A 58 -12.73 6.96 -7.00
CA GLN A 58 -13.74 6.02 -7.51
C GLN A 58 -13.17 5.03 -8.54
N PHE A 59 -12.31 4.11 -8.08
CA PHE A 59 -11.81 3.03 -8.93
C PHE A 59 -12.72 1.80 -8.86
N LYS A 60 -13.07 1.25 -10.02
CA LYS A 60 -13.74 -0.06 -10.11
C LYS A 60 -12.90 -1.17 -9.47
N GLN A 61 -11.58 -1.05 -9.55
CA GLN A 61 -10.61 -1.91 -8.89
C GLN A 61 -9.38 -1.08 -8.51
N TRP A 62 -8.97 -1.13 -7.24
CA TRP A 62 -7.77 -0.44 -6.77
C TRP A 62 -6.55 -1.30 -7.06
N THR A 63 -5.56 -0.75 -7.78
CA THR A 63 -4.24 -1.36 -7.93
C THR A 63 -3.24 -0.81 -6.91
N GLY A 64 -2.09 -1.48 -6.81
CA GLY A 64 -0.97 -1.02 -5.99
C GLY A 64 -0.50 0.38 -6.37
N ASP A 65 -0.43 0.64 -7.68
CA ASP A 65 0.02 1.92 -8.22
C ASP A 65 -1.03 3.03 -8.04
N ASP A 66 -2.33 2.69 -8.12
CA ASP A 66 -3.41 3.63 -7.79
C ASP A 66 -3.30 4.08 -6.34
N SER A 67 -3.16 3.13 -5.41
CA SER A 67 -3.07 3.43 -3.97
C SER A 67 -1.86 4.30 -3.65
N LYS A 68 -0.69 3.97 -4.20
CA LYS A 68 0.55 4.76 -4.03
C LYS A 68 0.42 6.19 -4.53
N ALA A 69 -0.21 6.37 -5.68
CA ALA A 69 -0.41 7.69 -6.25
C ALA A 69 -1.47 8.48 -5.46
N LEU A 70 -2.52 7.81 -4.98
CA LEU A 70 -3.56 8.44 -4.17
C LEU A 70 -3.03 8.88 -2.80
N MET A 71 -2.15 8.10 -2.17
CA MET A 71 -1.47 8.45 -0.91
C MET A 71 -0.80 9.83 -0.95
N LYS A 72 -0.26 10.24 -2.12
CA LYS A 72 0.38 11.56 -2.29
C LYS A 72 -0.59 12.74 -2.22
N VAL A 73 -1.85 12.53 -2.59
CA VAL A 73 -2.86 13.60 -2.71
C VAL A 73 -3.94 13.53 -1.64
N PHE A 74 -4.02 12.43 -0.90
CA PHE A 74 -5.12 12.18 0.02
C PHE A 74 -5.08 13.07 1.27
N VAL A 75 -3.92 13.18 1.93
CA VAL A 75 -3.76 14.00 3.14
C VAL A 75 -4.20 15.45 2.95
N PRO A 76 -3.72 16.18 1.93
CA PRO A 76 -4.18 17.55 1.72
C PRO A 76 -5.68 17.64 1.36
N ALA A 77 -6.26 16.61 0.73
CA ALA A 77 -7.69 16.61 0.38
C ALA A 77 -8.59 16.50 1.62
N VAL A 78 -8.17 15.73 2.63
CA VAL A 78 -8.94 15.49 3.87
C VAL A 78 -8.63 16.47 5.00
N ALA A 79 -7.60 17.31 4.86
CA ALA A 79 -7.08 18.15 5.94
C ALA A 79 -8.10 19.08 6.61
N SER A 80 -9.10 19.57 5.88
CA SER A 80 -10.13 20.45 6.46
C SER A 80 -11.27 19.71 7.17
N TYR A 81 -11.31 18.38 7.09
CA TYR A 81 -12.41 17.56 7.61
C TYR A 81 -12.01 16.72 8.82
N LEU A 82 -10.70 16.56 9.05
CA LEU A 82 -10.17 15.70 10.09
C LEU A 82 -9.50 16.52 11.19
N PRO A 83 -9.57 16.07 12.46
CA PRO A 83 -8.76 16.64 13.53
C PRO A 83 -7.26 16.52 13.23
N ASP A 84 -6.47 17.46 13.78
CA ASP A 84 -5.02 17.49 13.60
C ASP A 84 -4.33 16.18 14.03
N GLU A 85 -4.83 15.51 15.07
CA GLU A 85 -4.26 14.25 15.54
C GLU A 85 -4.46 13.10 14.56
N MET A 86 -5.63 13.02 13.92
CA MET A 86 -5.86 12.08 12.83
C MET A 86 -4.90 12.37 11.69
N LEU A 87 -4.76 13.64 11.29
CA LEU A 87 -3.81 14.03 10.24
C LEU A 87 -2.37 13.65 10.59
N LYS A 88 -1.94 13.80 11.85
CA LYS A 88 -0.62 13.34 12.34
C LYS A 88 -0.48 11.82 12.26
N CYS A 89 -1.55 11.07 12.47
CA CYS A 89 -1.57 9.62 12.25
C CYS A 89 -1.36 9.28 10.76
N PHE A 90 -2.07 9.96 9.85
CA PHE A 90 -1.90 9.79 8.41
C PHE A 90 -0.46 10.08 7.96
N THR A 91 0.09 11.21 8.40
CA THR A 91 1.47 11.59 8.02
C THR A 91 2.50 10.60 8.57
N ALA A 92 2.35 10.15 9.82
CA ALA A 92 3.23 9.12 10.38
C ALA A 92 3.17 7.79 9.62
N PHE A 93 1.99 7.36 9.18
CA PHE A 93 1.83 6.18 8.33
C PHE A 93 2.48 6.37 6.95
N LEU A 94 2.28 7.52 6.31
CA LEU A 94 2.90 7.82 5.02
C LEU A 94 4.42 7.87 5.13
N ASP A 95 4.96 8.51 6.17
CA ASP A 95 6.40 8.54 6.45
C ASP A 95 6.95 7.11 6.53
N PHE A 96 6.30 6.24 7.30
CA PHE A 96 6.67 4.83 7.39
C PHE A 96 6.67 4.16 6.01
N CYS A 97 5.61 4.34 5.22
CA CYS A 97 5.49 3.73 3.90
C CYS A 97 6.61 4.20 2.96
N TYR A 98 6.89 5.50 2.93
CA TYR A 98 7.93 6.06 2.08
C TYR A 98 9.33 5.62 2.49
N LEU A 99 9.60 5.49 3.79
CA LEU A 99 10.88 4.99 4.29
C LEU A 99 11.08 3.52 3.93
N VAL A 100 10.07 2.67 4.15
CA VAL A 100 10.13 1.23 3.85
C VAL A 100 10.19 0.95 2.34
N TRP A 101 9.75 1.90 1.50
CA TRP A 101 9.83 1.77 0.04
C TRP A 101 11.15 2.21 -0.56
N ARG A 102 12.11 2.72 0.23
CA ARG A 102 13.44 3.07 -0.28
C ARG A 102 14.14 1.81 -0.83
N PRO A 103 14.91 1.95 -1.93
CA PRO A 103 15.60 0.81 -2.54
C PRO A 103 16.71 0.25 -1.64
N ASP A 104 17.36 1.14 -0.89
CA ASP A 104 18.40 0.84 0.07
C ASP A 104 17.98 1.44 1.43
N ILE A 105 18.20 0.69 2.51
CA ILE A 105 17.85 1.10 3.88
C ILE A 105 19.13 1.04 4.70
N ASP A 106 19.51 2.18 5.28
CA ASP A 106 20.64 2.27 6.20
C ASP A 106 20.21 2.27 7.68
N GLU A 107 21.18 2.35 8.60
CA GLU A 107 20.90 2.38 10.05
C GLU A 107 20.10 3.63 10.47
N THR A 108 20.26 4.74 9.75
CA THR A 108 19.52 5.97 9.99
C THR A 108 18.06 5.80 9.55
N ASP A 109 17.82 5.16 8.41
CA ASP A 109 16.50 4.82 7.91
C ASP A 109 15.77 3.88 8.87
N LEU A 110 16.46 2.86 9.41
CA LEU A 110 15.87 1.97 10.43
C LEU A 110 15.39 2.75 11.65
N LYS A 111 16.18 3.74 12.12
CA LYS A 111 15.79 4.60 13.23
C LYS A 111 14.57 5.47 12.88
N GLN A 112 14.52 6.00 11.66
CA GLN A 112 13.39 6.80 11.18
C GLN A 112 12.12 5.94 11.02
N ILE A 113 12.24 4.72 10.51
CA ILE A 113 11.14 3.76 10.37
C ILE A 113 10.56 3.45 11.75
N LYS A 114 11.41 3.17 12.74
CA LYS A 114 10.97 2.91 14.11
C LYS A 114 10.25 4.12 14.71
N ASN A 115 10.78 5.32 14.54
CA ASN A 115 10.14 6.56 15.00
C ASN A 115 8.78 6.79 14.31
N ALA A 116 8.70 6.62 12.98
CA ALA A 116 7.44 6.76 12.25
C ALA A 116 6.39 5.76 12.74
N LEU A 117 6.80 4.52 13.03
CA LEU A 117 5.93 3.49 13.59
C LEU A 117 5.44 3.86 15.01
N GLU A 118 6.33 4.34 15.87
CA GLU A 118 5.98 4.82 17.22
C GLU A 118 5.00 6.00 17.18
N ARG A 119 5.24 6.98 16.30
CA ARG A 119 4.31 8.11 16.07
C ARG A 119 2.96 7.62 15.59
N PHE A 120 2.92 6.68 14.65
CA PHE A 120 1.68 6.10 14.16
C PHE A 120 0.90 5.40 15.28
N HIS A 121 1.57 4.59 16.10
CA HIS A 121 0.95 3.93 17.24
C HIS A 121 0.44 4.89 18.30
N TYR A 122 1.11 6.03 18.49
CA TYR A 122 0.65 7.07 19.39
C TYR A 122 -0.61 7.77 18.85
N TYR A 123 -0.56 8.29 17.62
CA TYR A 123 -1.67 9.08 17.07
C TYR A 123 -2.87 8.24 16.65
N ARG A 124 -2.74 6.94 16.40
CA ARG A 124 -3.90 6.12 16.01
C ARG A 124 -4.96 6.00 17.10
N GLU A 125 -4.60 6.20 18.37
CA GLU A 125 -5.55 6.03 19.47
C GLU A 125 -6.72 7.02 19.38
N ILE A 126 -6.55 8.16 18.70
CA ILE A 126 -7.66 9.08 18.41
C ILE A 126 -8.82 8.41 17.67
N PHE A 127 -8.54 7.46 16.78
CA PHE A 127 -9.59 6.72 16.07
C PHE A 127 -10.40 5.88 17.06
N ARG A 128 -9.73 5.27 18.04
CA ARG A 128 -10.39 4.53 19.11
C ARG A 128 -11.26 5.44 19.99
N ASP A 129 -10.76 6.62 20.34
CA ASP A 129 -11.48 7.59 21.16
C ASP A 129 -12.73 8.12 20.43
N THR A 130 -12.67 8.27 19.11
CA THR A 130 -13.83 8.64 18.27
C THR A 130 -14.79 7.49 17.98
N GLY A 131 -14.52 6.27 18.47
CA GLY A 131 -15.37 5.10 18.27
C GLY A 131 -15.17 4.39 16.93
N VAL A 132 -14.16 4.75 16.14
CA VAL A 132 -13.77 4.04 14.92
C VAL A 132 -13.12 2.70 15.30
N LEU A 133 -13.60 1.61 14.71
CA LEU A 133 -13.14 0.27 15.08
C LEU A 133 -11.81 -0.04 14.38
N ILE A 134 -10.71 0.13 15.10
CA ILE A 134 -9.39 -0.29 14.64
C ILE A 134 -9.29 -1.82 14.73
N ILE A 135 -9.82 -2.53 13.74
CA ILE A 135 -9.56 -3.97 13.60
C ILE A 135 -8.09 -4.12 13.17
N LEU A 136 -7.31 -4.80 14.01
CA LEU A 136 -5.85 -5.00 13.96
C LEU A 136 -5.17 -4.67 12.62
N PHE A 137 -4.35 -3.61 12.64
CA PHE A 137 -3.30 -3.36 11.63
C PHE A 137 -2.27 -4.51 11.51
N SER A 138 -2.34 -5.51 12.39
CA SER A 138 -1.46 -6.68 12.48
C SER A 138 -1.55 -7.61 11.27
N ALA A 139 -2.45 -7.34 10.34
CA ALA A 139 -2.52 -8.04 9.07
C ALA A 139 -1.48 -7.57 8.02
N LEU A 140 -0.27 -7.13 8.43
CA LEU A 140 0.90 -7.30 7.55
C LEU A 140 1.10 -8.78 7.16
N GLY A 141 0.56 -9.72 7.97
CA GLY A 141 0.43 -11.15 7.65
C GLY A 141 -0.99 -11.65 7.38
N GLY A 142 -2.01 -10.79 7.41
CA GLY A 142 -3.38 -11.18 7.09
C GLY A 142 -3.52 -11.33 5.58
N LEU A 143 -4.24 -12.36 5.15
CA LEU A 143 -4.48 -12.66 3.75
C LEU A 143 -5.34 -11.54 3.11
N CYS A 144 -4.76 -10.38 2.77
CA CYS A 144 -5.40 -9.44 1.86
C CYS A 144 -5.61 -10.19 0.54
N SER A 145 -6.80 -10.05 -0.07
CA SER A 145 -7.09 -10.66 -1.38
C SER A 145 -6.05 -10.27 -2.44
N SER A 146 -5.40 -9.12 -2.30
CA SER A 146 -4.30 -8.72 -3.18
C SER A 146 -2.99 -9.49 -2.94
N ILE A 147 -2.70 -9.95 -1.71
CA ILE A 147 -1.50 -10.73 -1.41
C ILE A 147 -1.65 -12.14 -1.98
N THR A 148 -2.82 -12.75 -1.78
CA THR A 148 -3.15 -14.03 -2.39
C THR A 148 -3.20 -13.93 -3.91
N GLU A 149 -3.78 -12.87 -4.46
CA GLU A 149 -3.81 -12.64 -5.91
C GLU A 149 -2.42 -12.35 -6.49
N SER A 150 -1.57 -11.59 -5.80
CA SER A 150 -0.19 -11.34 -6.23
C SER A 150 0.63 -12.63 -6.26
N ARG A 151 0.54 -13.45 -5.20
CA ARG A 151 1.17 -14.78 -5.16
C ARG A 151 0.59 -15.71 -6.24
N HIS A 152 -0.72 -15.69 -6.45
CA HIS A 152 -1.40 -16.47 -7.49
C HIS A 152 -0.97 -16.02 -8.90
N ILE A 153 -0.74 -14.74 -9.14
CA ILE A 153 -0.18 -14.25 -10.40
C ILE A 153 1.21 -14.84 -10.63
N THR A 154 2.10 -14.79 -9.63
CA THR A 154 3.49 -15.26 -9.77
C THR A 154 3.62 -16.78 -9.83
N ALA A 155 2.81 -17.51 -9.04
CA ALA A 155 2.91 -18.96 -8.92
C ALA A 155 2.00 -19.73 -9.89
N VAL A 156 0.95 -19.09 -10.41
CA VAL A 156 -0.05 -19.73 -11.28
C VAL A 156 -0.17 -19.02 -12.63
N LYS A 157 -0.59 -17.75 -12.67
CA LYS A 157 -0.90 -17.10 -13.96
C LYS A 157 0.33 -16.92 -14.87
N LYS A 158 1.47 -16.44 -14.32
CA LYS A 158 2.72 -16.26 -15.08
C LYS A 158 3.27 -17.63 -15.57
N PRO A 159 3.38 -18.68 -14.73
CA PRO A 159 3.78 -20.02 -15.16
C PRO A 159 2.83 -20.66 -16.17
N TRP A 160 1.51 -20.52 -15.98
CA TRP A 160 0.51 -21.01 -16.92
C TRP A 160 0.72 -20.44 -18.33
N ARG A 161 0.92 -19.11 -18.44
CA ARG A 161 1.22 -18.44 -19.71
C ARG A 161 2.52 -18.90 -20.37
N ARG A 162 3.48 -19.42 -19.59
CA ARG A 162 4.77 -19.93 -20.08
C ARG A 162 4.74 -21.42 -20.41
N SER A 163 3.74 -22.15 -19.91
CA SER A 163 3.57 -23.58 -20.16
C SER A 163 3.00 -23.84 -21.55
N THR A 164 3.18 -25.06 -22.05
CA THR A 164 2.56 -25.50 -23.31
C THR A 164 1.07 -25.85 -23.16
N GLN A 165 0.48 -25.65 -21.98
CA GLN A 165 -0.90 -25.99 -21.59
C GLN A 165 -1.24 -27.49 -21.62
N TYR A 166 -0.35 -28.34 -22.12
CA TYR A 166 -0.44 -29.79 -22.02
C TYR A 166 0.27 -30.29 -20.75
N GLN A 167 -0.43 -31.03 -19.88
CA GLN A 167 0.08 -31.41 -18.55
C GLN A 167 0.68 -30.21 -17.79
N ALA A 168 0.04 -29.04 -17.88
CA ALA A 168 0.60 -27.77 -17.45
C ALA A 168 1.01 -27.73 -15.98
N LEU A 169 0.35 -28.50 -15.11
CA LEU A 169 0.58 -28.45 -13.66
C LEU A 169 2.00 -28.91 -13.29
N SER A 170 2.51 -29.98 -13.91
CA SER A 170 3.89 -30.44 -13.68
C SER A 170 4.91 -29.41 -14.19
N GLN A 171 4.65 -28.80 -15.35
CA GLN A 171 5.49 -27.75 -15.92
C GLN A 171 5.51 -26.50 -15.03
N MET A 172 4.35 -26.09 -14.51
CA MET A 172 4.23 -24.93 -13.62
C MET A 172 4.97 -25.15 -12.31
N LEU A 173 4.90 -26.37 -11.74
CA LEU A 173 5.68 -26.74 -10.55
C LEU A 173 7.19 -26.65 -10.81
N LEU A 174 7.66 -27.18 -11.94
CA LEU A 174 9.08 -27.09 -12.32
C LEU A 174 9.52 -25.63 -12.54
N ILE A 175 8.70 -24.82 -13.19
CA ILE A 175 8.97 -23.38 -13.40
C ILE A 175 9.10 -22.67 -12.05
N ASN A 176 8.17 -22.90 -11.12
CA ASN A 176 8.22 -22.30 -9.79
C ASN A 176 9.47 -22.74 -9.03
N GLN A 177 9.79 -24.04 -9.04
CA GLN A 177 11.00 -24.56 -8.41
C GLN A 177 12.28 -23.93 -8.99
N HIS A 178 12.34 -23.74 -10.31
CA HIS A 178 13.47 -23.07 -10.96
C HIS A 178 13.57 -21.60 -10.56
N LEU A 179 12.44 -20.88 -10.50
CA LEU A 179 12.41 -19.48 -10.06
C LEU A 179 12.87 -19.34 -8.61
N ASP A 180 12.45 -20.24 -7.72
CA ASP A 180 12.87 -20.23 -6.31
C ASP A 180 14.39 -20.47 -6.17
N LYS A 181 14.93 -21.46 -6.91
CA LYS A 181 16.38 -21.73 -6.93
C LYS A 181 17.18 -20.56 -7.49
N LEU A 182 16.67 -19.88 -8.51
CA LEU A 182 17.31 -18.68 -9.06
C LEU A 182 17.28 -17.54 -8.03
N ALA A 183 16.16 -17.34 -7.33
CA ALA A 183 16.04 -16.32 -6.30
C ALA A 183 17.03 -16.53 -5.15
N THR A 184 17.17 -17.77 -4.67
CA THR A 184 18.15 -18.10 -3.61
C THR A 184 19.58 -17.86 -4.09
N PHE A 185 19.93 -18.35 -5.28
CA PHE A 185 21.27 -18.15 -5.85
C PHE A 185 21.60 -16.67 -6.06
N THR A 186 20.64 -15.87 -6.57
CA THR A 186 20.85 -14.42 -6.71
C THR A 186 21.07 -13.73 -5.37
N SER A 187 20.40 -14.19 -4.31
CA SER A 187 20.57 -13.62 -2.96
C SER A 187 21.97 -13.92 -2.41
N GLU A 188 22.49 -15.14 -2.64
CA GLU A 188 23.86 -15.50 -2.29
C GLU A 188 24.90 -14.69 -3.06
N LEU A 189 24.71 -14.50 -4.37
CA LEU A 189 25.63 -13.69 -5.18
C LEU A 189 25.68 -12.22 -4.74
N VAL A 190 24.54 -11.65 -4.32
CA VAL A 190 24.47 -10.30 -3.75
C VAL A 190 25.20 -10.27 -2.39
N TYR A 191 25.01 -11.28 -1.54
CA TYR A 191 25.70 -11.40 -0.26
C TYR A 191 27.24 -11.42 -0.43
N HIS A 192 27.73 -12.14 -1.44
CA HIS A 192 29.15 -12.22 -1.77
C HIS A 192 29.68 -11.04 -2.61
N LYS A 193 28.87 -10.00 -2.85
CA LYS A 193 29.22 -8.81 -3.67
C LYS A 193 29.63 -9.14 -5.11
N LEU A 194 29.18 -10.28 -5.64
CA LEU A 194 29.45 -10.72 -7.01
C LEU A 194 28.44 -10.12 -8.02
N LEU A 195 27.33 -9.55 -7.54
CA LEU A 195 26.35 -8.83 -8.34
C LEU A 195 26.00 -7.47 -7.72
N PRO A 196 25.79 -6.39 -8.51
CA PRO A 196 25.33 -5.11 -8.00
C PRO A 196 23.86 -5.17 -7.53
N LEU A 197 23.57 -4.56 -6.38
CA LEU A 197 22.21 -4.44 -5.80
C LEU A 197 21.18 -3.80 -6.76
N HIS A 198 21.62 -2.91 -7.65
CA HIS A 198 20.74 -2.05 -8.45
C HIS A 198 20.05 -2.76 -9.66
N ILE A 199 20.40 -4.00 -10.01
CA ILE A 199 19.89 -4.65 -11.24
C ILE A 199 18.48 -5.25 -11.09
N TYR A 200 17.98 -5.47 -9.86
CA TYR A 200 16.78 -6.29 -9.64
C TYR A 200 15.47 -5.54 -9.35
N LEU A 201 15.46 -4.21 -9.28
CA LEU A 201 14.23 -3.44 -9.04
C LEU A 201 13.31 -3.31 -10.29
N HIS A 202 13.75 -3.77 -11.46
CA HIS A 202 12.99 -3.67 -12.72
C HIS A 202 12.62 -5.04 -13.32
N ARG A 203 11.91 -5.90 -12.59
CA ARG A 203 11.07 -6.93 -13.22
C ARG A 203 9.68 -6.98 -12.58
N LYS A 204 8.74 -6.32 -13.27
CA LYS A 204 7.28 -6.29 -13.05
C LYS A 204 6.65 -7.69 -12.95
#